data_AF-A0A919YIT5-F1
#
_entry.id   AF-A0A919YIT5-F1
#
_cell.length_a   1.000
_cell.length_b   1.000
_cell.length_c   1.000
_cell.angle_alpha   90.00
_cell.angle_beta   90.00
_cell.angle_gamma   90.00
#
_symmetry.space_group_name_H-M   'P 1'
#
loop_
_entity.id
_entity.type
_entity.pdbx_description
1 polymer ?
#
loop_
_entity_poly.entity_id
_entity_poly.type
_entity_poly.pdbx_seq_one_letter_code
_entity_poly.pdbx_strand_id
1 'polypeptide(L)'
;MSPATVPWFIGTIAAIFLFLLFYGWLQWKRFVYVLEDDKIVIRRGVIFRGEQTIYAARIHSLNIEQPFAQRLFGLTLIKFDMPGKADHDGGKLPAVSSAEAARLQQWLRERTASGDAVDNPVHATTEMSANRVNTAESMQLGPGQDLEQEPLDLKLPVVEADTDKNAAPAWNHTPQNPKPIGPASSAFAEERTTLLALSPGKLFIAALTSFNLTLAVAFLFGAYSLANDFLPGKLSARAFMEAGSWLYGGWFTLVPLAIILAWILSGILFTIKYAGFKVERLGKQIAVTSGLFDRKQMFFSPKRVQAVSVKEGLLRQPFGYAEIKLHVLTSESEKNLILHPLIPVRQVGELLEQIVPQFKADPVERRSPRRGLWMVLQIDLALTAILCAACIAYFKEHGLWSLLLFPLSIFWTVVSYKDTGFTLRDKQLTMRSRIISRSTQYARRPQIVSLKVRSTRRQRKRNLRSFKVYLITSQYNQSLSHLEQKDVEEIWNWFRSSGRAKPRQQNTIRHAGTPIATEKSAESE
;
A
#
# COMPACT_ATOMS: atom_id res chain seq x y z
N MET A 1 -9.19 6.41 65.06
CA MET A 1 -8.72 5.89 63.76
C MET A 1 -9.89 5.20 63.08
N SER A 2 -10.59 5.88 62.19
CA SER A 2 -11.59 5.23 61.32
C SER A 2 -10.86 4.35 60.30
N PRO A 3 -11.34 3.13 60.02
CA PRO A 3 -10.69 2.26 59.05
C PRO A 3 -10.73 2.95 57.69
N ALA A 4 -9.57 3.02 57.05
CA ALA A 4 -9.40 3.59 55.72
C ALA A 4 -10.46 2.99 54.79
N THR A 5 -11.47 3.79 54.45
CA THR A 5 -12.39 3.51 53.36
C THR A 5 -11.53 3.48 52.11
N VAL A 6 -11.05 2.28 51.75
CA VAL A 6 -10.50 2.02 50.42
C VAL A 6 -11.52 2.61 49.47
N PRO A 7 -11.17 3.66 48.71
CA PRO A 7 -12.14 4.36 47.90
C PRO A 7 -12.85 3.35 47.00
N TRP A 8 -14.17 3.33 47.01
CA TRP A 8 -14.99 2.37 46.27
C TRP A 8 -14.59 2.25 44.79
N PHE A 9 -14.01 3.32 44.22
CA PHE A 9 -13.44 3.36 42.86
C PHE A 9 -12.26 2.39 42.67
N ILE A 10 -11.42 2.15 43.68
CA ILE A 10 -10.32 1.19 43.62
C ILE A 10 -10.87 -0.23 43.50
N GLY A 11 -11.91 -0.54 44.29
CA GLY A 11 -12.60 -1.83 44.22
C GLY A 11 -13.27 -2.06 42.86
N THR A 12 -13.87 -1.03 42.27
CA THR A 12 -14.48 -1.12 40.93
C THR A 12 -13.42 -1.27 39.84
N ILE A 13 -12.31 -0.53 39.89
CA ILE A 13 -11.19 -0.68 38.94
C ILE A 13 -10.61 -2.10 39.04
N ALA A 14 -10.42 -2.62 40.25
CA ALA A 14 -9.92 -3.98 40.46
C ALA A 14 -10.89 -5.04 39.93
N ALA A 15 -12.19 -4.88 40.16
CA ALA A 15 -13.22 -5.78 39.65
C ALA A 15 -13.30 -5.76 38.11
N ILE A 16 -13.25 -4.58 37.50
CA ILE A 16 -13.19 -4.43 36.03
C ILE A 16 -11.94 -5.10 35.48
N PHE A 17 -10.78 -4.87 36.11
CA PHE A 17 -9.52 -5.48 35.70
C PHE A 17 -9.57 -7.01 35.76
N LEU A 18 -10.10 -7.57 36.86
CA LEU A 18 -10.25 -9.01 37.04
C LEU A 18 -11.26 -9.62 36.06
N PHE A 19 -12.36 -8.91 35.79
CA PHE A 19 -13.33 -9.29 34.76
C PHE A 19 -12.70 -9.30 33.35
N LEU A 20 -11.91 -8.28 32.99
CA LEU A 20 -11.20 -8.22 31.72
C LEU A 20 -10.17 -9.34 31.58
N LEU A 21 -9.44 -9.66 32.64
CA LEU A 21 -8.53 -10.81 32.67
C LEU A 21 -9.27 -12.13 32.49
N PHE A 22 -10.37 -12.34 33.22
CA PHE A 22 -11.19 -13.54 33.11
C PHE A 22 -11.78 -13.69 31.70
N TYR A 23 -12.32 -12.60 31.15
CA TYR A 23 -12.86 -12.57 29.80
C TYR A 23 -11.78 -12.86 28.74
N GLY A 24 -10.59 -12.27 28.87
CA GLY A 24 -9.45 -12.55 28.00
C GLY A 24 -8.98 -14.00 28.06
N TRP A 25 -8.93 -14.59 29.27
CA TRP A 25 -8.63 -16.00 29.46
C TRP A 25 -9.67 -16.91 28.80
N LEU A 26 -10.95 -16.59 28.93
CA LEU A 26 -12.05 -17.35 28.33
C LEU A 26 -12.01 -17.26 26.80
N GLN A 27 -11.69 -16.10 26.23
CA GLN A 27 -11.45 -15.93 24.80
C GLN A 27 -10.27 -16.79 24.32
N TRP A 28 -9.14 -16.76 25.03
CA TRP A 28 -7.95 -17.54 24.68
C TRP A 28 -8.23 -19.04 24.72
N LYS A 29 -8.86 -19.54 25.78
CA LYS A 29 -9.20 -20.96 25.94
C LYS A 29 -10.14 -21.47 24.83
N ARG A 30 -10.97 -20.58 24.26
CA ARG A 30 -11.95 -20.94 23.24
C ARG A 30 -11.45 -20.71 21.80
N PHE A 31 -10.26 -20.14 21.63
CA PHE A 31 -9.63 -19.94 20.33
C PHE A 31 -8.90 -21.22 19.89
N VAL A 32 -9.43 -21.89 18.86
CA VAL A 32 -8.85 -23.14 18.33
C VAL A 32 -8.75 -23.04 16.82
N TYR A 33 -7.66 -23.55 16.25
CA TYR A 33 -7.53 -23.72 14.80
C TYR A 33 -7.24 -25.19 14.46
N VAL A 34 -7.73 -25.61 13.30
CA VAL A 34 -7.51 -26.96 12.76
C VAL A 34 -6.93 -26.83 11.35
N LEU A 35 -5.88 -27.60 11.07
CA LEU A 35 -5.27 -27.71 9.75
C LEU A 35 -5.82 -28.96 9.05
N GLU A 36 -6.45 -28.78 7.89
CA GLU A 36 -6.91 -29.85 7.00
C GLU A 36 -6.04 -29.90 5.73
N ASP A 37 -6.39 -30.78 4.77
CA ASP A 37 -5.60 -31.06 3.55
C ASP A 37 -5.56 -29.98 2.47
N ASP A 38 -6.40 -28.95 2.56
CA ASP A 38 -6.33 -27.80 1.68
C ASP A 38 -6.74 -26.47 2.34
N LYS A 39 -7.13 -26.50 3.63
CA LYS A 39 -7.72 -25.36 4.34
C LYS A 39 -7.35 -25.32 5.82
N ILE A 40 -7.41 -24.12 6.40
CA ILE A 40 -7.31 -23.89 7.84
C ILE A 40 -8.66 -23.39 8.36
N VAL A 41 -9.15 -24.02 9.42
CA VAL A 41 -10.42 -23.68 10.06
C VAL A 41 -10.12 -23.02 11.39
N ILE A 42 -10.56 -21.77 11.56
CA ILE A 42 -10.36 -20.98 12.79
C ILE A 42 -11.71 -20.86 13.49
N ARG A 43 -11.78 -21.31 14.75
CA ARG A 43 -12.97 -21.21 15.61
C ARG A 43 -12.71 -20.21 16.73
N ARG A 44 -13.57 -19.20 16.84
CA ARG A 44 -13.45 -18.11 17.84
C ARG A 44 -14.80 -17.75 18.45
N GLY A 45 -14.74 -17.16 19.64
CA GLY A 45 -15.89 -16.56 20.30
C GLY A 45 -16.33 -17.27 21.58
N VAL A 46 -16.73 -16.47 22.56
CA VAL A 46 -17.15 -16.93 23.89
C VAL A 46 -18.66 -17.10 23.95
N ILE A 47 -19.40 -16.06 23.55
CA ILE A 47 -20.87 -16.02 23.54
C ILE A 47 -21.38 -16.40 22.15
N PHE A 48 -20.94 -15.68 21.12
CA PHE A 48 -21.24 -15.97 19.72
C PHE A 48 -20.09 -16.77 19.11
N ARG A 49 -20.36 -18.01 18.69
CA ARG A 49 -19.37 -18.88 18.08
C ARG A 49 -19.28 -18.56 16.59
N GLY A 50 -18.09 -18.18 16.13
CA GLY A 50 -17.78 -17.99 14.71
C GLY A 50 -16.80 -19.05 14.23
N GLU A 51 -17.04 -19.57 13.03
CA GLU A 51 -16.14 -20.47 12.32
C GLU A 51 -15.72 -19.81 11.00
N GLN A 52 -14.41 -19.79 10.76
CA GLN A 52 -13.82 -19.18 9.56
C GLN A 52 -12.90 -20.18 8.88
N THR A 53 -13.29 -20.61 7.68
CA THR A 53 -12.51 -21.53 6.85
C THR A 53 -11.74 -20.76 5.79
N ILE A 54 -10.44 -21.01 5.71
CA ILE A 54 -9.52 -20.34 4.77
C ILE A 54 -8.79 -21.41 3.96
N TYR A 55 -9.07 -21.46 2.66
CA TYR A 55 -8.37 -22.35 1.73
C TYR A 55 -6.95 -21.85 1.46
N ALA A 56 -5.97 -22.76 1.44
CA ALA A 56 -4.57 -22.48 1.16
C ALA A 56 -4.37 -21.77 -0.19
N ALA A 57 -5.15 -22.14 -1.21
CA ALA A 57 -5.13 -21.49 -2.52
C ALA A 57 -5.52 -20.00 -2.49
N ARG A 58 -6.33 -19.59 -1.51
CA ARG A 58 -6.74 -18.18 -1.32
C ARG A 58 -5.73 -17.38 -0.51
N ILE A 59 -4.80 -18.03 0.19
CA ILE A 59 -3.77 -17.34 0.97
C ILE A 59 -2.70 -16.82 -0.01
N HIS A 60 -2.55 -15.50 -0.07
CA HIS A 60 -1.58 -14.88 -0.96
C HIS A 60 -0.21 -14.73 -0.31
N SER A 61 -0.17 -14.16 0.88
CA SER A 61 1.05 -14.00 1.66
C SER A 61 0.77 -14.26 3.13
N LEU A 62 1.83 -14.62 3.82
CA LEU A 62 1.84 -14.80 5.26
C LEU A 62 2.75 -13.72 5.84
N ASN A 63 2.26 -12.99 6.83
CA ASN A 63 3.02 -11.98 7.54
C ASN A 63 3.15 -12.43 9.00
N ILE A 64 4.39 -12.63 9.45
CA ILE A 64 4.70 -12.98 10.83
C ILE A 64 5.15 -11.71 11.52
N GLU A 65 4.35 -11.25 12.46
CA GLU A 65 4.67 -10.12 13.32
C GLU A 65 5.05 -10.66 14.70
N GLN A 66 6.10 -10.10 15.28
CA GLN A 66 6.54 -10.43 16.62
C GLN A 66 6.74 -9.14 17.41
N PRO A 67 5.64 -8.55 17.93
CA PRO A 67 5.70 -7.40 18.81
C PRO A 67 6.55 -7.68 20.05
N PHE A 68 7.10 -6.63 20.66
CA PHE A 68 8.04 -6.76 21.78
C PHE A 68 7.54 -7.68 22.90
N ALA A 69 6.28 -7.53 23.33
CA ALA A 69 5.67 -8.37 24.35
C ALA A 69 5.64 -9.85 23.92
N GLN A 70 5.19 -10.14 22.69
CA GLN A 70 5.13 -11.52 22.18
C GLN A 70 6.52 -12.14 22.03
N ARG A 71 7.51 -11.33 21.63
CA ARG A 71 8.91 -11.74 21.54
C ARG A 71 9.47 -12.18 22.89
N LEU A 72 9.15 -11.46 23.96
CA LEU A 72 9.58 -11.81 25.33
C LEU A 72 9.04 -13.18 25.76
N PHE A 73 7.84 -13.54 25.30
CA PHE A 73 7.19 -14.83 25.58
C PHE A 73 7.42 -15.91 24.49
N GLY A 74 8.25 -15.66 23.46
CA GLY A 74 8.50 -16.61 22.37
C GLY A 74 7.33 -16.84 21.40
N LEU A 75 6.31 -15.97 21.48
CA LEU A 75 5.08 -16.01 20.68
C LEU A 75 5.21 -15.13 19.44
N THR A 76 4.35 -15.37 18.46
CA THR A 76 4.24 -14.65 17.18
C THR A 76 2.78 -14.50 16.77
N LEU A 77 2.48 -13.40 16.07
CA LEU A 77 1.21 -13.10 15.44
C LEU A 77 1.33 -13.43 13.96
N ILE A 78 0.51 -14.35 13.48
CA ILE A 78 0.42 -14.70 12.05
C ILE A 78 -0.78 -13.98 11.46
N LYS A 79 -0.57 -13.26 10.35
CA LYS A 79 -1.62 -12.65 9.56
C LYS A 79 -1.61 -13.27 8.16
N PHE A 80 -2.76 -13.78 7.73
CA PHE A 80 -2.96 -14.29 6.37
C PHE A 80 -3.52 -13.17 5.47
N ASP A 81 -2.81 -12.82 4.41
CA ASP A 81 -3.33 -11.90 3.39
C ASP A 81 -4.20 -12.69 2.39
N MET A 82 -5.52 -12.42 2.32
CA MET A 82 -6.51 -13.14 1.46
C MET A 82 -7.42 -12.17 0.70
N PRO A 83 -7.62 -12.34 -0.62
CA PRO A 83 -8.24 -11.34 -1.51
C PRO A 83 -9.59 -10.85 -0.98
N GLY A 84 -9.77 -9.53 -0.89
CA GLY A 84 -11.06 -8.90 -0.59
C GLY A 84 -11.49 -8.87 0.88
N LYS A 85 -10.67 -9.30 1.84
CA LYS A 85 -10.95 -9.15 3.29
C LYS A 85 -10.12 -8.03 3.92
N ALA A 86 -10.72 -7.33 4.89
CA ALA A 86 -10.13 -6.23 5.69
C ALA A 86 -9.42 -6.75 6.97
N ASP A 87 -8.44 -6.01 7.50
CA ASP A 87 -7.49 -6.47 8.56
C ASP A 87 -8.19 -6.86 9.86
N HIS A 88 -9.43 -6.40 10.07
CA HIS A 88 -10.22 -6.77 11.25
C HIS A 88 -10.90 -8.14 11.14
N ASP A 89 -11.07 -8.68 9.93
CA ASP A 89 -11.77 -9.95 9.67
C ASP A 89 -10.93 -10.99 8.87
N GLY A 90 -9.70 -10.62 8.51
CA GLY A 90 -8.68 -11.54 8.04
C GLY A 90 -8.29 -12.56 9.12
N GLY A 91 -7.99 -13.79 8.72
CA GLY A 91 -7.53 -14.84 9.62
C GLY A 91 -6.24 -14.41 10.33
N LYS A 92 -6.35 -14.11 11.61
CA LYS A 92 -5.22 -13.77 12.49
C LYS A 92 -5.05 -14.88 13.51
N LEU A 93 -3.84 -15.37 13.67
CA LEU A 93 -3.48 -16.27 14.76
C LEU A 93 -2.63 -15.47 15.74
N PRO A 94 -3.22 -14.97 16.86
CA PRO A 94 -2.62 -13.90 17.65
C PRO A 94 -1.40 -14.30 18.47
N ALA A 95 -1.28 -15.57 18.85
CA ALA A 95 -0.24 -16.05 19.76
C ALA A 95 0.14 -17.49 19.41
N VAL A 96 0.92 -17.65 18.35
CA VAL A 96 1.46 -18.95 17.90
C VAL A 96 2.96 -19.00 18.23
N SER A 97 3.47 -20.15 18.65
CA SER A 97 4.90 -20.30 18.92
C SER A 97 5.72 -20.11 17.63
N SER A 98 6.98 -19.68 17.75
CA SER A 98 7.84 -19.47 16.57
C SER A 98 8.06 -20.75 15.75
N ALA A 99 8.07 -21.92 16.40
CA ALA A 99 8.19 -23.22 15.73
C ALA A 99 6.91 -23.59 14.95
N GLU A 100 5.74 -23.35 15.55
CA GLU A 100 4.46 -23.62 14.89
C GLU A 100 4.20 -22.64 13.74
N ALA A 101 4.66 -21.38 13.85
CA ALA A 101 4.64 -20.44 12.74
C ALA A 101 5.49 -20.91 11.54
N ALA A 102 6.66 -21.49 11.81
CA ALA A 102 7.49 -22.10 10.76
C ALA A 102 6.80 -23.32 10.12
N ARG A 103 6.13 -24.16 10.93
CA ARG A 103 5.34 -25.30 10.45
C ARG A 103 4.19 -24.86 9.54
N LEU A 104 3.40 -23.87 9.96
CA LEU A 104 2.30 -23.29 9.17
C LEU A 104 2.80 -22.71 7.84
N GLN A 105 3.97 -22.06 7.89
CA GLN A 105 4.61 -21.53 6.69
C GLN A 105 5.01 -22.65 5.72
N GLN A 106 5.63 -23.72 6.21
CA GLN A 106 6.01 -24.86 5.39
C GLN A 106 4.79 -25.52 4.75
N TRP A 107 3.74 -25.78 5.54
CA TRP A 107 2.46 -26.30 5.07
C TRP A 107 1.87 -25.44 3.94
N LEU A 108 1.92 -24.11 4.08
CA LEU A 108 1.44 -23.21 3.03
C LEU A 108 2.32 -23.30 1.78
N ARG A 109 3.64 -23.39 1.94
CA ARG A 109 4.59 -23.46 0.82
C ARG A 109 4.41 -24.71 -0.02
N GLU A 110 4.30 -25.87 0.60
CA GLU A 110 4.11 -27.15 -0.10
C GLU A 110 2.87 -27.09 -0.99
N ARG A 111 1.81 -26.41 -0.53
CA ARG A 111 0.53 -26.31 -1.26
C ARG A 111 0.47 -25.17 -2.26
N THR A 112 1.16 -24.06 -1.99
CA THR A 112 1.30 -22.95 -2.96
C THR A 112 2.31 -23.28 -4.06
N ALA A 113 3.29 -24.16 -3.79
CA ALA A 113 4.27 -24.60 -4.78
C ALA A 113 3.75 -25.70 -5.71
N SER A 114 2.77 -26.49 -5.24
CA SER A 114 2.11 -27.56 -5.99
C SER A 114 0.92 -27.07 -6.81
N GLY A 115 0.29 -25.95 -6.41
CA GLY A 115 -0.73 -25.26 -7.21
C GLY A 115 -0.17 -23.99 -7.83
N ASP A 116 0.45 -24.10 -9.02
CA ASP A 116 0.51 -22.93 -9.90
C ASP A 116 -0.92 -22.40 -10.04
N ALA A 117 -1.07 -21.12 -9.73
CA ALA A 117 -2.32 -20.41 -9.74
C ALA A 117 -3.12 -20.76 -10.99
N VAL A 118 -4.38 -21.17 -10.78
CA VAL A 118 -5.40 -21.14 -11.83
C VAL A 118 -5.31 -19.76 -12.47
N ASP A 119 -4.80 -19.75 -13.70
CA ASP A 119 -4.74 -18.60 -14.59
C ASP A 119 -6.19 -18.33 -15.02
N ASN A 120 -6.97 -17.71 -14.14
CA ASN A 120 -8.27 -17.16 -14.50
C ASN A 120 -8.21 -15.64 -14.32
N PRO A 121 -8.04 -14.87 -15.41
CA PRO A 121 -8.51 -13.50 -15.39
C PRO A 121 -10.05 -13.56 -15.31
N VAL A 122 -10.67 -12.54 -14.72
CA VAL A 122 -12.13 -12.32 -14.65
C VAL A 122 -12.83 -12.97 -13.45
N HIS A 123 -12.79 -12.26 -12.32
CA HIS A 123 -14.02 -11.84 -11.62
C HIS A 123 -13.80 -10.42 -11.10
N ALA A 124 -13.84 -9.46 -12.03
CA ALA A 124 -14.02 -8.05 -11.77
C ALA A 124 -15.30 -7.59 -12.47
N THR A 125 -16.41 -8.27 -12.18
CA THR A 125 -17.78 -7.87 -12.54
C THR A 125 -18.70 -8.50 -11.52
N THR A 126 -18.97 -7.76 -10.45
CA THR A 126 -20.24 -7.62 -9.72
C THR A 126 -19.87 -6.89 -8.44
N GLU A 127 -19.83 -5.56 -8.50
CA GLU A 127 -19.86 -4.64 -7.35
C GLU A 127 -19.84 -3.17 -7.79
N MET A 128 -19.63 -2.89 -9.09
CA MET A 128 -19.71 -1.53 -9.65
C MET A 128 -21.13 -1.11 -10.11
N SER A 129 -22.17 -1.89 -9.80
CA SER A 129 -23.58 -1.54 -10.07
C SER A 129 -24.41 -1.24 -8.82
N ALA A 130 -23.88 -1.37 -7.60
CA ALA A 130 -24.64 -1.11 -6.38
C ALA A 130 -24.62 0.36 -5.92
N ASN A 131 -23.98 1.28 -6.66
CA ASN A 131 -23.84 2.68 -6.26
C ASN A 131 -24.38 3.69 -7.30
N ARG A 132 -25.37 3.28 -8.10
CA ARG A 132 -26.16 4.15 -8.99
C ARG A 132 -27.66 3.94 -8.78
N VAL A 133 -28.13 4.11 -7.56
CA VAL A 133 -29.52 4.53 -7.30
C VAL A 133 -29.45 5.40 -6.05
N ASN A 134 -29.20 6.70 -6.22
CA ASN A 134 -29.41 7.75 -5.22
C ASN A 134 -29.16 9.13 -5.88
N THR A 135 -29.82 9.39 -7.01
CA THR A 135 -30.06 10.75 -7.54
C THR A 135 -31.18 10.61 -8.59
N ALA A 136 -32.21 11.46 -8.50
CA ALA A 136 -33.55 11.40 -9.11
C ALA A 136 -34.51 10.51 -8.29
N GLU A 137 -35.68 10.95 -7.80
CA GLU A 137 -36.51 12.10 -8.10
C GLU A 137 -37.38 12.42 -6.87
N SER A 138 -37.39 13.69 -6.49
CA SER A 138 -38.53 14.30 -5.80
C SER A 138 -39.56 14.66 -6.86
N MET A 139 -40.52 13.78 -7.14
CA MET A 139 -41.72 14.12 -7.87
C MET A 139 -42.92 13.39 -7.27
N GLN A 140 -43.91 14.19 -6.89
CA GLN A 140 -45.18 13.85 -6.26
C GLN A 140 -45.99 12.87 -7.11
N LEU A 141 -46.65 11.89 -6.48
CA LEU A 141 -47.89 11.31 -6.98
C LEU A 141 -48.84 10.99 -5.81
N GLY A 142 -50.13 11.28 -6.04
CA GLY A 142 -51.23 11.31 -5.07
C GLY A 142 -51.77 9.94 -4.64
N PRO A 143 -52.88 9.93 -3.87
CA PRO A 143 -53.30 8.76 -3.10
C PRO A 143 -54.22 7.82 -3.89
N GLY A 144 -54.15 6.54 -3.52
CA GLY A 144 -55.20 5.54 -3.75
C GLY A 144 -55.02 4.70 -5.00
N GLN A 145 -54.72 3.42 -4.82
CA GLN A 145 -55.55 2.33 -5.35
C GLN A 145 -55.00 0.98 -4.87
N ASP A 146 -55.90 0.25 -4.24
CA ASP A 146 -55.74 -1.12 -3.76
C ASP A 146 -55.68 -2.06 -4.97
N LEU A 147 -54.71 -2.97 -5.00
CA LEU A 147 -54.75 -4.14 -5.87
C LEU A 147 -54.27 -5.38 -5.12
N GLU A 148 -55.16 -6.37 -5.15
CA GLU A 148 -55.13 -7.66 -4.49
C GLU A 148 -53.86 -8.46 -4.75
N GLN A 149 -53.38 -9.13 -3.69
CA GLN A 149 -52.29 -10.09 -3.75
C GLN A 149 -52.83 -11.47 -4.11
N GLU A 150 -52.60 -11.95 -5.33
CA GLU A 150 -52.57 -13.39 -5.62
C GLU A 150 -51.20 -13.97 -5.23
N PRO A 151 -51.13 -15.08 -4.47
CA PRO A 151 -49.87 -15.73 -4.16
C PRO A 151 -49.41 -16.64 -5.32
N LEU A 152 -48.24 -16.32 -5.90
CA LEU A 152 -47.57 -17.16 -6.88
C LEU A 152 -46.94 -18.40 -6.19
N ASP A 153 -47.45 -19.57 -6.56
CA ASP A 153 -47.10 -20.88 -6.03
C ASP A 153 -45.74 -21.37 -6.59
N LEU A 154 -44.66 -21.29 -5.80
CA LEU A 154 -43.34 -21.79 -6.17
C LEU A 154 -42.99 -23.05 -5.35
N LYS A 155 -43.37 -24.22 -5.87
CA LYS A 155 -42.95 -25.53 -5.34
C LYS A 155 -41.47 -25.78 -5.63
N LEU A 156 -40.64 -25.76 -4.59
CA LEU A 156 -39.28 -26.31 -4.62
C LEU A 156 -39.32 -27.81 -4.26
N PRO A 157 -38.50 -28.66 -4.90
CA PRO A 157 -38.47 -30.09 -4.59
C PRO A 157 -37.92 -30.32 -3.17
N VAL A 158 -38.71 -31.00 -2.35
CA VAL A 158 -38.31 -31.53 -1.05
C VAL A 158 -37.40 -32.74 -1.29
N VAL A 159 -36.13 -32.61 -0.94
CA VAL A 159 -35.28 -33.78 -0.72
C VAL A 159 -35.53 -34.24 0.71
N GLU A 160 -36.19 -35.38 0.86
CA GLU A 160 -36.39 -36.04 2.15
C GLU A 160 -35.04 -36.40 2.77
N ALA A 161 -34.71 -35.73 3.87
CA ALA A 161 -33.63 -36.13 4.74
C ALA A 161 -34.14 -37.28 5.61
N ASP A 162 -33.61 -38.47 5.36
CA ASP A 162 -33.80 -39.66 6.18
C ASP A 162 -33.31 -39.35 7.61
N THR A 163 -34.25 -39.11 8.52
CA THR A 163 -33.96 -38.80 9.91
C THR A 163 -33.72 -40.09 10.68
N ASP A 164 -32.48 -40.58 10.66
CA ASP A 164 -32.03 -41.56 11.63
C ASP A 164 -31.72 -40.84 12.96
N LYS A 165 -32.70 -40.86 13.88
CA LYS A 165 -32.75 -40.03 15.09
C LYS A 165 -31.80 -40.47 16.22
N ASN A 166 -30.81 -41.32 15.99
CA ASN A 166 -29.92 -41.81 17.06
C ASN A 166 -28.44 -41.96 16.66
N ALA A 167 -27.88 -40.96 15.98
CA ALA A 167 -26.42 -40.84 15.87
C ALA A 167 -25.98 -39.37 15.89
N ALA A 168 -25.81 -38.82 17.09
CA ALA A 168 -24.90 -37.68 17.23
C ALA A 168 -23.49 -38.18 16.84
N PRO A 169 -22.77 -37.54 15.90
CA PRO A 169 -21.36 -37.88 15.70
C PRO A 169 -20.64 -37.53 16.99
N ALA A 170 -20.24 -38.55 17.73
CA ALA A 170 -19.40 -38.42 18.91
C ALA A 170 -18.05 -37.89 18.45
N TRP A 171 -17.84 -36.57 18.52
CA TRP A 171 -16.55 -35.93 18.31
C TRP A 171 -15.64 -36.18 19.52
N ASN A 172 -15.34 -37.45 19.80
CA ASN A 172 -14.30 -37.86 20.74
C ASN A 172 -12.96 -37.98 19.99
N HIS A 173 -12.54 -36.89 19.35
CA HIS A 173 -11.12 -36.69 19.13
C HIS A 173 -10.64 -35.82 20.29
N THR A 174 -10.15 -36.49 21.33
CA THR A 174 -9.26 -35.84 22.29
C THR A 174 -8.21 -35.10 21.46
N PRO A 175 -7.97 -33.78 21.66
CA PRO A 175 -6.84 -33.13 21.01
C PRO A 175 -5.61 -33.95 21.40
N GLN A 176 -5.05 -34.68 20.45
CA GLN A 176 -3.83 -35.43 20.67
C GLN A 176 -2.82 -34.37 21.07
N ASN A 177 -2.45 -34.40 22.35
CA ASN A 177 -1.50 -33.48 22.94
C ASN A 177 -0.27 -33.50 22.02
N PRO A 178 0.14 -32.38 21.39
CA PRO A 178 1.28 -32.41 20.51
C PRO A 178 2.46 -32.94 21.33
N LYS A 179 2.98 -34.09 20.90
CA LYS A 179 4.17 -34.73 21.47
C LYS A 179 5.23 -33.64 21.67
N PRO A 180 5.82 -33.47 22.87
CA PRO A 180 6.81 -32.42 23.09
C PRO A 180 7.97 -32.68 22.14
N ILE A 181 8.07 -31.85 21.10
CA ILE A 181 9.18 -31.84 20.18
C ILE A 181 10.35 -31.26 20.99
N GLY A 182 11.34 -32.10 21.31
CA GLY A 182 12.64 -31.67 21.84
C GLY A 182 13.25 -30.58 20.95
N PRO A 183 14.24 -29.82 21.42
CA PRO A 183 14.63 -28.53 20.84
C PRO A 183 14.80 -28.58 19.32
N ALA A 184 13.74 -28.15 18.65
CA ALA A 184 13.54 -28.04 17.22
C ALA A 184 14.37 -26.87 16.65
N SER A 185 15.67 -26.84 16.95
CA SER A 185 16.56 -25.78 16.51
C SER A 185 17.55 -26.21 15.43
N SER A 186 17.71 -27.51 15.16
CA SER A 186 18.74 -28.01 14.23
C SER A 186 18.22 -28.59 12.91
N ALA A 187 16.95 -28.97 12.81
CA ALA A 187 16.38 -29.53 11.57
C ALA A 187 15.67 -28.50 10.66
N PHE A 188 15.54 -27.23 11.09
CA PHE A 188 14.74 -26.19 10.41
C PHE A 188 15.57 -25.21 9.56
N ALA A 189 16.79 -25.61 9.22
CA ALA A 189 17.82 -24.76 8.61
C ALA A 189 18.07 -25.05 7.11
N GLU A 190 17.10 -25.60 6.39
CA GLU A 190 17.25 -25.87 4.94
C GLU A 190 17.02 -24.60 4.09
N GLU A 191 18.04 -24.29 3.26
CA GLU A 191 18.16 -23.29 2.19
C GLU A 191 17.68 -21.85 2.47
N ARG A 192 18.20 -21.23 3.53
CA ARG A 192 18.13 -19.76 3.68
C ARG A 192 19.37 -19.11 3.08
N THR A 193 19.27 -18.60 1.87
CA THR A 193 20.33 -17.74 1.33
C THR A 193 20.03 -16.29 1.67
N THR A 194 20.82 -15.71 2.59
CA THR A 194 20.76 -14.27 2.86
C THR A 194 21.22 -13.53 1.61
N LEU A 195 20.30 -12.84 0.94
CA LEU A 195 20.60 -12.04 -0.24
C LEU A 195 21.12 -10.66 0.15
N LEU A 196 20.62 -10.11 1.26
CA LEU A 196 20.98 -8.79 1.74
C LEU A 196 20.84 -8.69 3.25
N ALA A 197 21.82 -8.08 3.91
CA ALA A 197 21.71 -7.63 5.29
C ALA A 197 22.25 -6.20 5.39
N LEU A 198 21.55 -5.34 6.14
CA LEU A 198 21.97 -3.96 6.34
C LEU A 198 22.55 -3.76 7.75
N SER A 199 23.74 -3.16 7.79
CA SER A 199 24.37 -2.71 9.04
C SER A 199 23.57 -1.57 9.67
N PRO A 200 23.57 -1.43 11.01
CA PRO A 200 22.92 -0.31 11.71
C PRO A 200 23.40 1.07 11.23
N GLY A 201 24.70 1.24 10.95
CA GLY A 201 25.26 2.50 10.46
C GLY A 201 24.69 2.93 9.09
N LYS A 202 24.65 2.01 8.12
CA LYS A 202 24.00 2.27 6.81
C LYS A 202 22.51 2.57 6.93
N LEU A 203 21.83 1.95 7.90
CA LEU A 203 20.42 2.24 8.16
C LEU A 203 20.21 3.65 8.73
N PHE A 204 21.10 4.11 9.62
CA PHE A 204 21.07 5.47 10.13
C PHE A 204 21.35 6.50 9.03
N ILE A 205 22.32 6.25 8.14
CA ILE A 205 22.55 7.08 6.95
C ILE A 205 21.31 7.06 6.04
N ALA A 206 20.68 5.90 5.85
CA ALA A 206 19.43 5.79 5.12
C ALA A 206 18.32 6.63 5.76
N ALA A 207 18.26 6.65 7.09
CA ALA A 207 17.29 7.39 7.87
C ALA A 207 17.44 8.91 7.69
N LEU A 208 18.64 9.44 7.90
CA LEU A 208 18.95 10.86 7.72
C LEU A 208 18.63 11.29 6.28
N THR A 209 19.06 10.50 5.29
CA THR A 209 18.88 10.85 3.88
C THR A 209 17.46 10.60 3.34
N SER A 210 16.58 9.92 4.08
CA SER A 210 15.20 9.60 3.64
C SER A 210 14.26 10.80 3.60
N PHE A 211 14.63 11.92 4.23
CA PHE A 211 13.81 13.13 4.36
C PHE A 211 12.36 12.82 4.80
N ASN A 212 12.20 12.02 5.87
CA ASN A 212 10.91 11.70 6.47
C ASN A 212 10.33 12.89 7.26
N LEU A 213 9.93 13.95 6.57
CA LEU A 213 9.29 15.13 7.15
C LEU A 213 8.05 14.77 7.97
N THR A 214 7.27 13.78 7.54
CA THR A 214 6.03 13.38 8.22
C THR A 214 6.27 13.00 9.68
N LEU A 215 7.33 12.24 9.96
CA LEU A 215 7.64 11.81 11.32
C LEU A 215 8.21 12.96 12.17
N ALA A 216 9.02 13.83 11.56
CA ALA A 216 9.54 15.02 12.24
C ALA A 216 8.41 16.00 12.59
N VAL A 217 7.47 16.25 11.68
CA VAL A 217 6.29 17.09 11.91
C VAL A 217 5.36 16.47 12.96
N ALA A 218 5.12 15.15 12.89
CA ALA A 218 4.33 14.46 13.91
C ALA A 218 4.97 14.57 15.29
N PHE A 219 6.30 14.49 15.38
CA PHE A 219 7.03 14.67 16.62
C PHE A 219 6.91 16.11 17.15
N LEU A 220 7.14 17.11 16.29
CA LEU A 220 6.98 18.52 16.67
C LEU A 220 5.57 18.82 17.16
N PHE A 221 4.55 18.30 16.47
CA PHE A 221 3.15 18.46 16.86
C PHE A 221 2.84 17.75 18.19
N GLY A 222 3.34 16.52 18.38
CA GLY A 222 3.18 15.77 19.63
C GLY A 222 3.87 16.47 20.80
N ALA A 223 5.08 16.99 20.60
CA ALA A 223 5.80 17.76 21.60
C ALA A 223 5.07 19.07 21.96
N TYR A 224 4.52 19.76 20.96
CA TYR A 224 3.69 20.96 21.17
C TYR A 224 2.41 20.63 21.95
N SER A 225 1.70 19.56 21.57
CA SER A 225 0.50 19.10 22.28
C SER A 225 0.82 18.77 23.73
N LEU A 226 1.88 18.00 23.97
CA LEU A 226 2.33 17.64 25.32
C LEU A 226 2.69 18.88 26.15
N ALA A 227 3.41 19.84 25.55
CA ALA A 227 3.74 21.08 26.22
C ALA A 227 2.49 21.87 26.60
N ASN A 228 1.49 21.94 25.72
CA ASN A 228 0.25 22.64 25.95
C ASN A 228 -0.66 21.95 27.00
N ASP A 229 -0.64 20.62 27.07
CA ASP A 229 -1.44 19.84 28.02
C ASP A 229 -0.88 19.89 29.45
N PHE A 230 0.45 19.97 29.60
CA PHE A 230 1.12 19.92 30.91
C PHE A 230 1.52 21.29 31.48
N LEU A 231 1.67 22.33 30.65
CA LEU A 231 2.06 23.66 31.11
C LEU A 231 0.84 24.58 31.27
N PRO A 232 0.63 25.18 32.46
CA PRO A 232 -0.40 26.22 32.63
C PRO A 232 -0.16 27.38 31.65
N GLY A 233 -1.22 27.95 31.07
CA GLY A 233 -1.12 28.94 29.99
C GLY A 233 -0.24 30.17 30.28
N LYS A 234 -0.11 30.58 31.55
CA LYS A 234 0.78 31.68 31.96
C LYS A 234 2.26 31.27 31.98
N LEU A 235 2.55 30.02 32.31
CA LEU A 235 3.91 29.45 32.31
C LEU A 235 4.37 29.15 30.89
N SER A 236 3.48 28.65 30.02
CA SER A 236 3.82 28.41 28.60
C SER A 236 4.15 29.71 27.87
N ALA A 237 3.38 30.79 28.10
CA ALA A 237 3.66 32.10 27.51
C ALA A 237 5.02 32.67 27.99
N ARG A 238 5.34 32.55 29.28
CA ARG A 238 6.64 32.98 29.81
C ARG A 238 7.79 32.15 29.26
N ALA A 239 7.68 30.83 29.28
CA ALA A 239 8.68 29.93 28.74
C ALA A 239 8.92 30.17 27.23
N PHE A 240 7.87 30.47 26.47
CA PHE A 240 8.00 30.84 25.05
C PHE A 240 8.81 32.13 24.90
N MET A 241 8.43 33.21 25.58
CA MET A 241 9.16 34.49 25.48
C MET A 241 10.62 34.39 25.95
N GLU A 242 10.86 33.67 27.05
CA GLU A 242 12.22 33.43 27.56
C GLU A 242 13.03 32.54 26.62
N ALA A 243 12.46 31.46 26.06
CA ALA A 243 13.17 30.64 25.09
C ALA A 243 13.70 31.49 23.93
N GLY A 244 12.86 32.38 23.39
CA GLY A 244 13.24 33.34 22.36
C GLY A 244 14.43 34.26 22.70
N SER A 245 14.83 34.40 23.96
CA SER A 245 15.98 35.20 24.40
C SER A 245 17.22 34.38 24.78
N TRP A 246 17.14 33.04 24.84
CA TRP A 246 18.24 32.17 25.28
C TRP A 246 19.39 32.04 24.26
N LEU A 247 19.14 32.35 22.98
CA LEU A 247 20.15 32.26 21.92
C LEU A 247 20.28 33.58 21.16
N TYR A 248 21.49 33.89 20.70
CA TYR A 248 21.76 35.06 19.86
C TYR A 248 20.96 34.94 18.55
N GLY A 249 20.11 35.92 18.24
CA GLY A 249 19.16 35.86 17.10
C GLY A 249 17.80 35.24 17.44
N GLY A 250 17.59 34.80 18.70
CA GLY A 250 16.32 34.36 19.24
C GLY A 250 15.61 33.28 18.44
N TRP A 251 14.34 33.49 18.11
CA TRP A 251 13.52 32.53 17.34
C TRP A 251 14.13 32.12 16.00
N PHE A 252 14.89 33.01 15.35
CA PHE A 252 15.54 32.70 14.07
C PHE A 252 16.62 31.64 14.20
N THR A 253 17.17 31.40 15.39
CA THR A 253 18.12 30.30 15.64
C THR A 253 17.44 29.08 16.25
N LEU A 254 16.48 29.29 17.16
CA LEU A 254 15.79 28.20 17.84
C LEU A 254 14.93 27.36 16.90
N VAL A 255 14.19 27.99 15.98
CA VAL A 255 13.29 27.24 15.08
C VAL A 255 14.07 26.30 14.16
N PRO A 256 15.12 26.73 13.45
CA PRO A 256 15.96 25.81 12.67
C PRO A 256 16.59 24.71 13.52
N LEU A 257 17.07 25.05 14.72
CA LEU A 257 17.67 24.06 15.64
C LEU A 257 16.66 22.99 16.07
N ALA A 258 15.43 23.40 16.41
CA ALA A 258 14.34 22.47 16.74
C ALA A 258 13.96 21.58 15.55
N ILE A 259 13.93 22.13 14.34
CA ILE A 259 13.70 21.36 13.11
C ILE A 259 14.82 20.32 12.89
N ILE A 260 16.09 20.71 13.09
CA ILE A 260 17.23 19.79 12.98
C ILE A 260 17.14 18.69 14.04
N LEU A 261 16.83 19.04 15.29
CA LEU A 261 16.67 18.07 16.37
C LEU A 261 15.53 17.08 16.08
N ALA A 262 14.37 17.58 15.65
CA ALA A 262 13.24 16.75 15.25
C ALA A 262 13.58 15.83 14.06
N TRP A 263 14.40 16.31 13.13
CA TRP A 263 14.88 15.52 12.00
C TRP A 263 15.86 14.41 12.44
N ILE A 264 16.79 14.69 13.36
CA ILE A 264 17.70 13.69 13.94
C ILE A 264 16.89 12.61 14.68
N LEU A 265 15.93 13.02 15.51
CA LEU A 265 15.11 12.10 16.27
C LEU A 265 14.23 11.23 15.35
N SER A 266 13.66 11.82 14.29
CA SER A 266 12.98 11.07 13.22
C SER A 266 13.91 10.03 12.58
N GLY A 267 15.20 10.36 12.38
CA GLY A 267 16.22 9.43 11.91
C GLY A 267 16.47 8.25 12.86
N ILE A 268 16.52 8.51 14.17
CA ILE A 268 16.67 7.47 15.20
C ILE A 268 15.46 6.53 15.18
N LEU A 269 14.24 7.07 15.19
CA LEU A 269 13.00 6.27 15.14
C LEU A 269 12.93 5.43 13.87
N PHE A 270 13.32 5.97 12.71
CA PHE A 270 13.40 5.21 11.47
C PHE A 270 14.43 4.06 11.57
N THR A 271 15.58 4.31 12.18
CA THR A 271 16.62 3.29 12.40
C THR A 271 16.08 2.16 13.28
N ILE A 272 15.34 2.47 14.33
CA ILE A 272 14.67 1.48 15.19
C ILE A 272 13.61 0.69 14.39
N LYS A 273 12.79 1.38 13.59
CA LYS A 273 11.71 0.79 12.78
C LYS A 273 12.21 -0.21 11.74
N TYR A 274 13.39 0.04 11.16
CA TYR A 274 13.97 -0.81 10.13
C TYR A 274 15.23 -1.56 10.61
N ALA A 275 15.50 -1.57 11.92
CA ALA A 275 16.65 -2.26 12.49
C ALA A 275 16.63 -3.75 12.15
N GLY A 276 17.82 -4.35 11.98
CA GLY A 276 17.95 -5.76 11.63
C GLY A 276 17.37 -6.10 10.25
N PHE A 277 17.33 -5.13 9.33
CA PHE A 277 16.80 -5.34 7.99
C PHE A 277 17.56 -6.43 7.24
N LYS A 278 16.84 -7.47 6.81
CA LYS A 278 17.38 -8.60 6.05
C LYS A 278 16.42 -9.00 4.93
N VAL A 279 17.01 -9.35 3.79
CA VAL A 279 16.30 -9.97 2.66
C VAL A 279 16.88 -11.36 2.48
N GLU A 280 16.04 -12.37 2.62
CA GLU A 280 16.42 -13.77 2.50
C GLU A 280 15.59 -14.42 1.39
N ARG A 281 16.22 -15.25 0.56
CA ARG A 281 15.50 -16.14 -0.34
C ARG A 281 15.28 -17.46 0.37
N LEU A 282 14.04 -17.93 0.32
CA LEU A 282 13.58 -19.19 0.88
C LEU A 282 12.85 -19.95 -0.23
N GLY A 283 13.58 -20.79 -0.96
CA GLY A 283 13.09 -21.46 -2.16
C GLY A 283 12.54 -20.47 -3.20
N LYS A 284 11.25 -20.57 -3.54
CA LYS A 284 10.57 -19.70 -4.52
C LYS A 284 10.07 -18.35 -3.96
N GLN A 285 10.22 -18.09 -2.65
CA GLN A 285 9.74 -16.88 -1.98
C GLN A 285 10.90 -16.01 -1.46
N ILE A 286 10.63 -14.72 -1.31
CA ILE A 286 11.54 -13.76 -0.67
C ILE A 286 10.92 -13.35 0.66
N ALA A 287 11.74 -13.36 1.71
CA ALA A 287 11.41 -12.85 3.03
C ALA A 287 12.10 -11.51 3.25
N VAL A 288 11.33 -10.49 3.62
CA VAL A 288 11.87 -9.22 4.12
C VAL A 288 11.58 -9.14 5.62
N THR A 289 12.65 -9.07 6.41
CA THR A 289 12.58 -8.91 7.87
C THR A 289 12.96 -7.48 8.24
N SER A 290 12.22 -6.83 9.13
CA SER A 290 12.55 -5.51 9.65
C SER A 290 11.97 -5.24 11.05
N GLY A 291 12.70 -4.48 11.88
CA GLY A 291 12.22 -3.89 13.13
C GLY A 291 12.91 -4.44 14.38
N LEU A 292 13.24 -3.54 15.32
CA LEU A 292 13.84 -3.91 16.62
C LEU A 292 12.77 -4.30 17.66
N PHE A 293 11.74 -3.46 17.82
CA PHE A 293 10.65 -3.67 18.79
C PHE A 293 9.60 -4.62 18.23
N ASP A 294 9.02 -4.24 17.08
CA ASP A 294 8.05 -5.07 16.36
C ASP A 294 8.75 -5.71 15.17
N ARG A 295 9.26 -6.93 15.37
CA ARG A 295 9.93 -7.65 14.30
C ARG A 295 8.89 -8.16 13.32
N LYS A 296 8.90 -7.65 12.08
CA LYS A 296 7.97 -8.06 11.01
C LYS A 296 8.71 -8.87 9.97
N GLN A 297 8.16 -10.00 9.57
CA GLN A 297 8.66 -10.86 8.49
C GLN A 297 7.55 -11.03 7.46
N MET A 298 7.77 -10.48 6.27
CA MET A 298 6.82 -10.56 5.16
C MET A 298 7.37 -11.48 4.08
N PHE A 299 6.60 -12.50 3.71
CA PHE A 299 6.94 -13.43 2.64
C PHE A 299 6.15 -13.09 1.37
N PHE A 300 6.86 -13.00 0.24
CA PHE A 300 6.22 -12.75 -1.06
C PHE A 300 6.89 -13.55 -2.16
N SER A 301 6.11 -13.91 -3.19
CA SER A 301 6.63 -14.55 -4.39
C SER A 301 7.10 -13.49 -5.40
N PRO A 302 8.31 -13.61 -6.00
CA PRO A 302 8.82 -12.66 -6.99
C PRO A 302 7.86 -12.43 -8.17
N LYS A 303 7.19 -13.50 -8.63
CA LYS A 303 6.21 -13.45 -9.73
C LYS A 303 5.03 -12.50 -9.47
N ARG A 304 4.71 -12.21 -8.19
CA ARG A 304 3.58 -11.35 -7.79
C ARG A 304 3.94 -9.87 -7.67
N VAL A 305 5.19 -9.50 -7.88
CA VAL A 305 5.63 -8.11 -7.95
C VAL A 305 5.05 -7.47 -9.22
N GLN A 306 4.22 -6.44 -9.06
CA GLN A 306 3.55 -5.74 -10.17
C GLN A 306 4.39 -4.59 -10.73
N ALA A 307 5.10 -3.88 -9.87
CA ALA A 307 5.99 -2.81 -10.29
C ALA A 307 7.11 -2.62 -9.29
N VAL A 308 8.20 -2.02 -9.78
CA VAL A 308 9.36 -1.67 -8.98
C VAL A 308 9.57 -0.16 -9.04
N SER A 309 9.64 0.46 -7.88
CA SER A 309 9.85 1.89 -7.70
C SER A 309 11.23 2.14 -7.13
N VAL A 310 12.09 2.81 -7.90
CA VAL A 310 13.39 3.30 -7.44
C VAL A 310 13.27 4.79 -7.15
N LYS A 311 13.44 5.17 -5.88
CA LYS A 311 13.32 6.56 -5.40
C LYS A 311 14.67 7.09 -5.00
N GLU A 312 15.10 8.13 -5.69
CA GLU A 312 16.29 8.92 -5.36
C GLU A 312 15.82 10.18 -4.63
N GLY A 313 15.94 10.16 -3.30
CA GLY A 313 15.61 11.29 -2.44
C GLY A 313 16.48 12.52 -2.73
N LEU A 314 16.00 13.72 -2.38
CA LEU A 314 16.75 14.97 -2.61
C LEU A 314 18.16 14.93 -2.02
N LEU A 315 18.28 14.35 -0.83
CA LEU A 315 19.56 14.19 -0.15
C LEU A 315 20.37 13.01 -0.69
N ARG A 316 19.73 11.96 -1.22
CA ARG A 316 20.41 10.72 -1.67
C ARG A 316 20.96 10.83 -3.10
N GLN A 317 20.25 11.56 -3.95
CA GLN A 317 20.59 11.73 -5.35
C GLN A 317 22.02 12.26 -5.58
N PRO A 318 22.49 13.34 -4.92
CA PRO A 318 23.86 13.84 -5.15
C PRO A 318 24.93 12.83 -4.73
N PHE A 319 24.64 11.95 -3.78
CA PHE A 319 25.55 10.88 -3.36
C PHE A 319 25.40 9.58 -4.17
N GLY A 320 24.49 9.54 -5.15
CA GLY A 320 24.31 8.36 -6.01
C GLY A 320 23.58 7.19 -5.35
N TYR A 321 22.72 7.44 -4.35
CA TYR A 321 21.94 6.41 -3.66
C TYR A 321 20.44 6.48 -4.01
N ALA A 322 19.78 5.32 -3.92
CA ALA A 322 18.36 5.17 -4.10
C ALA A 322 17.75 4.21 -3.07
N GLU A 323 16.43 4.27 -2.95
CA GLU A 323 15.61 3.31 -2.23
C GLU A 323 14.79 2.51 -3.24
N ILE A 324 14.73 1.19 -3.06
CA ILE A 324 13.94 0.29 -3.90
C ILE A 324 12.68 -0.12 -3.14
N LYS A 325 11.51 0.12 -3.75
CA LYS A 325 10.20 -0.31 -3.28
C LYS A 325 9.59 -1.27 -4.28
N LEU A 326 9.01 -2.34 -3.77
CA LEU A 326 8.21 -3.28 -4.54
C LEU A 326 6.73 -2.99 -4.31
N HIS A 327 6.00 -2.89 -5.40
CA HIS A 327 4.54 -2.84 -5.38
C HIS A 327 4.03 -4.27 -5.56
N VAL A 328 3.62 -4.87 -4.45
CA VAL A 328 3.06 -6.22 -4.41
C VAL A 328 1.56 -6.11 -4.16
N LEU A 329 0.79 -6.93 -4.87
CA LEU A 329 -0.63 -7.07 -4.59
C LEU A 329 -0.80 -7.90 -3.33
N THR A 330 -1.16 -7.22 -2.25
CA THR A 330 -1.73 -7.84 -1.06
C THR A 330 -3.21 -7.55 -1.00
N SER A 331 -3.91 -8.50 -0.42
CA SER A 331 -5.35 -8.64 -0.53
C SER A 331 -6.22 -7.59 0.15
N GLU A 332 -5.63 -6.92 1.12
CA GLU A 332 -6.32 -6.13 2.15
C GLU A 332 -5.88 -4.67 2.10
N SER A 333 -4.68 -4.45 1.57
CA SER A 333 -4.10 -3.14 1.32
C SER A 333 -2.86 -3.33 0.47
N GLU A 334 -2.63 -2.38 -0.41
CA GLU A 334 -1.38 -2.29 -1.15
C GLU A 334 -0.28 -1.84 -0.20
N LYS A 335 0.66 -2.75 0.09
CA LYS A 335 1.80 -2.45 0.93
C LYS A 335 3.00 -2.13 0.03
N ASN A 336 3.52 -0.93 0.18
CA ASN A 336 4.80 -0.54 -0.41
C ASN A 336 5.92 -1.24 0.38
N LEU A 337 6.35 -2.40 -0.10
CA LEU A 337 7.42 -3.14 0.56
C LEU A 337 8.76 -2.51 0.19
N ILE A 338 9.49 -2.03 1.20
CA ILE A 338 10.85 -1.55 0.98
C ILE A 338 11.73 -2.78 0.83
N LEU A 339 12.29 -2.96 -0.37
CA LEU A 339 13.25 -4.03 -0.65
C LEU A 339 14.66 -3.64 -0.20
N HIS A 340 15.03 -2.38 -0.40
CA HIS A 340 16.32 -1.86 0.01
C HIS A 340 16.21 -0.38 0.37
N PRO A 341 16.42 0.03 1.64
CA PRO A 341 16.29 1.43 2.06
C PRO A 341 17.39 2.35 1.53
N LEU A 342 18.61 1.86 1.26
CA LEU A 342 19.71 2.67 0.71
C LEU A 342 20.72 1.86 -0.12
N ILE A 343 20.58 1.86 -1.43
CA ILE A 343 21.47 1.15 -2.38
C ILE A 343 22.12 2.13 -3.37
N PRO A 344 23.39 1.95 -3.77
CA PRO A 344 23.97 2.71 -4.87
C PRO A 344 23.16 2.49 -6.17
N VAL A 345 22.85 3.57 -6.90
CA VAL A 345 22.03 3.51 -8.13
C VAL A 345 22.63 2.55 -9.17
N ARG A 346 23.96 2.41 -9.21
CA ARG A 346 24.69 1.50 -10.12
C ARG A 346 24.40 0.02 -9.87
N GLN A 347 24.15 -0.36 -8.62
CA GLN A 347 23.89 -1.75 -8.20
C GLN A 347 22.41 -2.13 -8.30
N VAL A 348 21.54 -1.17 -8.65
CA VAL A 348 20.10 -1.44 -8.77
C VAL A 348 19.83 -2.50 -9.84
N GLY A 349 20.54 -2.49 -10.97
CA GLY A 349 20.38 -3.49 -12.02
C GLY A 349 20.67 -4.90 -11.54
N GLU A 350 21.85 -5.11 -10.96
CA GLU A 350 22.29 -6.40 -10.41
C GLU A 350 21.32 -6.94 -9.36
N LEU A 351 20.84 -6.08 -8.45
CA LEU A 351 19.90 -6.50 -7.41
C LEU A 351 18.53 -6.88 -8.00
N LEU A 352 18.03 -6.15 -9.00
CA LEU A 352 16.77 -6.50 -9.66
C LEU A 352 16.88 -7.81 -10.43
N GLU A 353 18.00 -8.08 -11.10
CA GLU A 353 18.24 -9.36 -11.78
C GLU A 353 18.28 -10.53 -10.79
N GLN A 354 18.92 -10.34 -9.64
CA GLN A 354 18.98 -11.37 -8.60
C GLN A 354 17.62 -11.63 -7.95
N ILE A 355 16.87 -10.58 -7.58
CA ILE A 355 15.67 -10.70 -6.74
C ILE A 355 14.38 -10.81 -7.56
N VAL A 356 14.23 -10.01 -8.62
CA VAL A 356 13.01 -9.90 -9.43
C VAL A 356 13.36 -9.87 -10.92
N PRO A 357 13.85 -10.99 -11.51
CA PRO A 357 14.45 -11.03 -12.86
C PRO A 357 13.50 -10.64 -14.00
N GLN A 358 12.20 -10.53 -13.72
CA GLN A 358 11.21 -10.06 -14.68
C GLN A 358 11.28 -8.55 -14.97
N PHE A 359 12.06 -7.78 -14.20
CA PHE A 359 12.30 -6.34 -14.42
C PHE A 359 13.77 -6.09 -14.74
N LYS A 360 14.02 -5.34 -15.82
CA LYS A 360 15.36 -4.87 -16.19
C LYS A 360 15.53 -3.40 -15.83
N ALA A 361 16.69 -3.02 -15.30
CA ALA A 361 16.97 -1.63 -14.92
C ALA A 361 17.39 -0.79 -16.15
N ASP A 362 16.48 -0.62 -17.10
CA ASP A 362 16.76 0.11 -18.34
C ASP A 362 16.88 1.62 -18.09
N PRO A 363 17.89 2.29 -18.68
CA PRO A 363 18.02 3.74 -18.59
C PRO A 363 16.89 4.45 -19.36
N VAL A 364 16.58 5.69 -18.96
CA VAL A 364 15.56 6.51 -19.60
C VAL A 364 16.12 7.23 -20.82
N GLU A 365 15.76 6.76 -22.01
CA GLU A 365 16.22 7.26 -23.31
C GLU A 365 15.39 8.46 -23.81
N ARG A 366 14.06 8.34 -23.85
CA ARG A 366 13.18 9.41 -24.37
C ARG A 366 12.80 10.40 -23.29
N ARG A 367 13.10 11.69 -23.53
CA ARG A 367 12.84 12.80 -22.60
C ARG A 367 11.76 13.73 -23.11
N SER A 368 11.13 14.45 -22.19
CA SER A 368 10.14 15.46 -22.53
C SER A 368 10.73 16.58 -23.42
N PRO A 369 10.03 17.01 -24.48
CA PRO A 369 10.53 17.99 -25.45
C PRO A 369 10.66 19.40 -24.84
N ARG A 370 11.74 20.13 -25.16
CA ARG A 370 12.00 21.48 -24.61
C ARG A 370 10.86 22.49 -24.80
N ARG A 371 10.00 22.32 -25.81
CA ARG A 371 8.84 23.19 -26.10
C ARG A 371 7.80 23.20 -24.97
N GLY A 372 7.68 22.10 -24.21
CA GLY A 372 6.77 22.01 -23.08
C GLY A 372 7.29 22.68 -21.81
N LEU A 373 8.62 22.83 -21.67
CA LEU A 373 9.25 23.45 -20.51
C LEU A 373 8.74 24.87 -20.28
N TRP A 374 8.76 25.70 -21.32
CA TRP A 374 8.37 27.11 -21.21
C TRP A 374 6.89 27.29 -20.80
N MET A 375 6.02 26.36 -21.22
CA MET A 375 4.62 26.39 -20.81
C MET A 375 4.46 26.10 -19.33
N VAL A 376 5.16 25.10 -18.81
CA VAL A 376 5.11 24.74 -17.38
C VAL A 376 5.71 25.85 -16.55
N LEU A 377 6.87 26.38 -16.97
CA LEU A 377 7.56 27.47 -16.30
C LEU A 377 6.66 28.71 -16.17
N GLN A 378 5.90 29.08 -17.20
CA GLN A 378 4.96 30.21 -17.09
C GLN A 378 3.82 29.99 -16.10
N ILE A 379 3.31 28.76 -16.00
CA ILE A 379 2.23 28.44 -15.05
C ILE A 379 2.78 28.47 -13.62
N ASP A 380 3.91 27.81 -13.39
CA ASP A 380 4.56 27.76 -12.08
C ASP A 380 4.99 29.16 -11.62
N LEU A 381 5.52 29.99 -12.54
CA LEU A 381 5.91 31.37 -12.25
C LEU A 381 4.71 32.26 -11.93
N ALA A 382 3.59 32.11 -12.65
CA ALA A 382 2.37 32.86 -12.36
C ALA A 382 1.80 32.49 -10.98
N LEU A 383 1.78 31.20 -10.63
CA LEU A 383 1.38 30.75 -9.30
C LEU A 383 2.34 31.28 -8.22
N THR A 384 3.64 31.27 -8.49
CA THR A 384 4.65 31.82 -7.58
C THR A 384 4.45 33.33 -7.40
N ALA A 385 4.17 34.07 -8.47
CA ALA A 385 3.91 35.51 -8.41
C ALA A 385 2.67 35.84 -7.57
N ILE A 386 1.58 35.07 -7.70
CA ILE A 386 0.38 35.21 -6.88
C ILE A 386 0.70 34.96 -5.41
N LEU A 387 1.46 33.90 -5.11
CA LEU A 387 1.87 33.58 -3.73
C LEU A 387 2.73 34.70 -3.13
N CYS A 388 3.71 35.21 -3.88
CA CYS A 388 4.54 36.32 -3.43
C CYS A 388 3.72 37.60 -3.22
N ALA A 389 2.78 37.92 -4.11
CA ALA A 389 1.88 39.06 -3.95
C ALA A 389 1.04 38.95 -2.67
N ALA A 390 0.51 37.76 -2.37
CA ALA A 390 -0.21 37.50 -1.12
C ALA A 390 0.69 37.66 0.11
N CYS A 391 1.93 37.14 0.07
CA CYS A 391 2.89 37.31 1.15
C CYS A 391 3.28 38.78 1.36
N ILE A 392 3.49 39.55 0.30
CA ILE A 392 3.81 40.98 0.37
C ILE A 392 2.61 41.77 0.92
N ALA A 393 1.39 41.44 0.50
CA ALA A 393 0.18 42.10 1.02
C ALA A 393 -0.04 41.84 2.52
N TYR A 394 0.21 40.61 2.99
CA TYR A 394 -0.02 40.23 4.39
C TYR A 394 1.15 40.62 5.33
N PHE A 395 2.38 40.35 4.92
CA PHE A 395 3.59 40.54 5.74
C PHE A 395 4.35 41.85 5.44
N LYS A 396 3.88 42.68 4.49
CA LYS A 396 4.49 43.96 4.10
C LYS A 396 5.97 43.82 3.74
N GLU A 397 6.86 44.53 4.41
CA GLU A 397 8.31 44.53 4.17
C GLU A 397 8.93 43.14 4.31
N HIS A 398 8.47 42.35 5.29
CA HIS A 398 8.95 40.97 5.46
C HIS A 398 8.48 40.06 4.32
N GLY A 399 7.40 40.42 3.61
CA GLY A 399 6.92 39.69 2.46
C GLY A 399 7.85 39.76 1.26
N LEU A 400 8.77 40.73 1.17
CA LEU A 400 9.74 40.84 0.07
C LEU A 400 10.67 39.62 0.00
N TRP A 401 10.94 38.95 1.12
CA TRP A 401 11.71 37.70 1.15
C TRP A 401 11.06 36.58 0.33
N SER A 402 9.75 36.64 0.07
CA SER A 402 9.05 35.68 -0.80
C SER A 402 9.55 35.73 -2.24
N LEU A 403 10.19 36.81 -2.69
CA LEU A 403 10.77 36.90 -4.04
C LEU A 403 11.86 35.85 -4.29
N LEU A 404 12.50 35.32 -3.25
CA LEU A 404 13.42 34.17 -3.35
C LEU A 404 12.74 32.89 -3.87
N LEU A 405 11.41 32.80 -3.84
CA LEU A 405 10.67 31.68 -4.41
C LEU A 405 10.76 31.63 -5.94
N PHE A 406 10.99 32.76 -6.63
CA PHE A 406 11.14 32.79 -8.09
C PHE A 406 12.32 31.94 -8.60
N PRO A 407 13.59 32.20 -8.19
CA PRO A 407 14.71 31.39 -8.64
C PRO A 407 14.58 29.93 -8.18
N LEU A 408 14.01 29.68 -6.99
CA LEU A 408 13.77 28.33 -6.50
C LEU A 408 12.74 27.58 -7.38
N SER A 409 11.65 28.24 -7.75
CA SER A 409 10.59 27.72 -8.63
C SER A 409 11.14 27.41 -10.02
N ILE A 410 11.88 28.36 -10.63
CA ILE A 410 12.52 28.16 -11.94
C ILE A 410 13.49 26.97 -11.91
N PHE A 411 14.39 26.93 -10.93
CA PHE A 411 15.34 25.84 -10.77
C PHE A 411 14.62 24.49 -10.65
N TRP A 412 13.60 24.43 -9.81
CA TRP A 412 12.83 23.21 -9.57
C TRP A 412 12.08 22.71 -10.79
N THR A 413 11.37 23.59 -11.49
CA THR A 413 10.64 23.26 -12.71
C THR A 413 11.59 22.74 -13.79
N VAL A 414 12.76 23.37 -13.96
CA VAL A 414 13.77 22.93 -14.92
C VAL A 414 14.32 21.54 -14.58
N VAL A 415 14.66 21.29 -13.31
CA VAL A 415 15.17 19.99 -12.86
C VAL A 415 14.11 18.90 -13.02
N SER A 416 12.87 19.17 -12.59
CA SER A 416 11.76 18.22 -12.73
C SER A 416 11.47 17.86 -14.19
N TYR A 417 11.46 18.87 -15.07
CA TYR A 417 11.22 18.66 -16.49
C TYR A 417 12.35 17.86 -17.16
N LYS A 418 13.61 18.11 -16.79
CA LYS A 418 14.77 17.39 -17.33
C LYS A 418 14.80 15.91 -16.96
N ASP A 419 14.31 15.56 -15.78
CA ASP A 419 14.24 14.17 -15.33
C ASP A 419 13.04 13.40 -15.91
N THR A 420 12.05 14.10 -16.44
CA THR A 420 10.83 13.50 -16.99
C THR A 420 11.11 12.78 -18.30
N GLY A 421 10.77 11.50 -18.36
CA GLY A 421 10.97 10.68 -19.55
C GLY A 421 10.48 9.25 -19.38
N PHE A 422 10.55 8.49 -20.47
CA PHE A 422 10.18 7.08 -20.48
C PHE A 422 11.07 6.26 -21.40
N THR A 423 11.00 4.95 -21.26
CA THR A 423 11.62 3.97 -22.15
C THR A 423 10.71 2.77 -22.28
N LEU A 424 10.61 2.27 -23.50
CA LEU A 424 9.76 1.17 -23.87
C LEU A 424 10.66 0.06 -24.42
N ARG A 425 10.75 -1.06 -23.72
CA ARG A 425 11.54 -2.23 -24.14
C ARG A 425 10.71 -3.49 -23.98
N ASP A 426 10.52 -4.22 -25.07
CA ASP A 426 9.74 -5.47 -25.11
C ASP A 426 8.35 -5.36 -24.45
N LYS A 427 8.23 -5.90 -23.24
CA LYS A 427 7.01 -5.92 -22.41
C LYS A 427 7.13 -5.04 -21.17
N GLN A 428 8.11 -4.13 -21.11
CA GLN A 428 8.35 -3.25 -19.97
C GLN A 428 8.25 -1.77 -20.36
N LEU A 429 7.54 -1.01 -19.53
CA LEU A 429 7.47 0.45 -19.55
C LEU A 429 8.24 0.99 -18.34
N THR A 430 9.34 1.68 -18.63
CA THR A 430 10.12 2.42 -17.63
C THR A 430 9.71 3.89 -17.68
N MET A 431 9.27 4.45 -16.56
CA MET A 431 8.89 5.86 -16.46
C MET A 431 9.72 6.55 -15.39
N ARG A 432 10.14 7.79 -15.65
CA ARG A 432 10.83 8.60 -14.64
C ARG A 432 10.21 9.98 -14.56
N SER A 433 9.99 10.44 -13.34
CA SER A 433 9.43 11.76 -13.03
C SER A 433 9.99 12.28 -11.70
N ARG A 434 9.83 13.59 -11.46
CA ARG A 434 10.23 14.22 -10.21
C ARG A 434 9.13 15.15 -9.72
N ILE A 435 8.62 14.89 -8.52
CA ILE A 435 7.78 15.83 -7.77
C ILE A 435 8.62 16.49 -6.69
N ILE A 436 9.20 15.68 -5.79
CA ILE A 436 10.19 16.08 -4.77
C ILE A 436 11.44 15.24 -4.95
N SER A 437 11.28 13.93 -4.83
CA SER A 437 12.32 12.95 -5.15
C SER A 437 12.22 12.54 -6.62
N ARG A 438 13.35 12.17 -7.23
CA ARG A 438 13.34 11.55 -8.55
C ARG A 438 12.89 10.10 -8.40
N SER A 439 11.88 9.70 -9.14
CA SER A 439 11.32 8.35 -9.07
C SER A 439 11.37 7.70 -10.43
N THR A 440 12.05 6.57 -10.53
CA THR A 440 12.06 5.68 -11.69
C THR A 440 11.20 4.47 -11.39
N GLN A 441 10.30 4.14 -12.29
CA GLN A 441 9.25 3.15 -12.10
C GLN A 441 9.30 2.14 -13.25
N TYR A 442 9.37 0.86 -12.91
CA TYR A 442 9.40 -0.25 -13.85
C TYR A 442 8.08 -1.01 -13.74
N ALA A 443 7.29 -1.02 -14.81
CA ALA A 443 6.04 -1.75 -14.87
C ALA A 443 6.01 -2.63 -16.13
N ARG A 444 5.55 -3.87 -16.01
CA ARG A 444 5.35 -4.73 -17.18
C ARG A 444 3.98 -4.53 -17.78
N ARG A 445 3.87 -4.68 -19.10
CA ARG A 445 2.62 -4.58 -19.86
C ARG A 445 1.48 -5.42 -19.28
N PRO A 446 1.67 -6.72 -18.93
CA PRO A 446 0.58 -7.57 -18.44
C PRO A 446 0.01 -7.11 -17.08
N GLN A 447 0.75 -6.29 -16.34
CA GLN A 447 0.35 -5.82 -15.02
C GLN A 447 -0.39 -4.47 -15.10
N ILE A 448 -0.35 -3.81 -16.26
CA ILE A 448 -1.06 -2.55 -16.52
C ILE A 448 -2.52 -2.85 -16.84
N VAL A 449 -3.44 -2.30 -16.03
CA VAL A 449 -4.89 -2.51 -16.17
C VAL A 449 -5.50 -1.46 -17.08
N SER A 450 -5.15 -0.20 -16.87
CA SER A 450 -5.67 0.88 -17.70
C SER A 450 -4.65 2.00 -17.90
N LEU A 451 -4.77 2.64 -19.06
CA LEU A 451 -3.99 3.82 -19.41
C LEU A 451 -4.97 4.95 -19.72
N LYS A 452 -4.85 6.08 -19.02
CA LYS A 452 -5.66 7.28 -19.26
C LYS A 452 -4.80 8.38 -19.86
N VAL A 453 -5.11 8.79 -21.08
CA VAL A 453 -4.46 9.95 -21.72
C VAL A 453 -5.28 11.20 -21.40
N ARG A 454 -4.60 12.26 -20.93
CA ARG A 454 -5.19 13.57 -20.68
C ARG A 454 -4.39 14.64 -21.41
N SER A 455 -5.09 15.63 -21.93
CA SER A 455 -4.44 16.79 -22.56
C SER A 455 -5.28 18.05 -22.31
N THR A 456 -4.63 19.07 -21.75
CA THR A 456 -5.24 20.40 -21.61
C THR A 456 -5.24 21.12 -22.96
N ARG A 457 -6.08 22.16 -23.13
CA ARG A 457 -6.13 22.96 -24.37
C ARG A 457 -4.74 23.49 -24.77
N ARG A 458 -3.95 23.96 -23.79
CA ARG A 458 -2.60 24.49 -24.00
C ARG A 458 -1.59 23.42 -24.42
N GLN A 459 -1.71 22.21 -23.85
CA GLN A 459 -0.92 21.05 -24.26
C GLN A 459 -1.25 20.61 -25.70
N ARG A 460 -2.53 20.55 -26.09
CA ARG A 460 -2.95 20.19 -27.45
C ARG A 460 -2.39 21.15 -28.50
N LYS A 461 -2.44 22.46 -28.25
CA LYS A 461 -1.84 23.47 -29.15
C LYS A 461 -0.32 23.29 -29.35
N ARG A 462 0.35 22.58 -28.44
CA ARG A 462 1.80 22.31 -28.49
C ARG A 462 2.12 20.85 -28.82
N ASN A 463 1.14 20.05 -29.24
CA ASN A 463 1.28 18.61 -29.52
C ASN A 463 1.83 17.81 -28.32
N LEU A 464 1.45 18.22 -27.11
CA LEU A 464 1.82 17.54 -25.87
C LEU A 464 0.64 16.79 -25.28
N ARG A 465 0.92 15.66 -24.65
CA ARG A 465 -0.05 14.86 -23.92
C ARG A 465 0.55 14.36 -22.60
N SER A 466 -0.32 14.09 -21.64
CA SER A 466 0.01 13.41 -20.39
C SER A 466 -0.69 12.07 -20.37
N PHE A 467 -0.09 11.06 -19.75
CA PHE A 467 -0.78 9.80 -19.51
C PHE A 467 -0.64 9.35 -18.05
N LYS A 468 -1.61 8.57 -17.59
CA LYS A 468 -1.62 7.92 -16.29
C LYS A 468 -1.73 6.42 -16.50
N VAL A 469 -0.86 5.68 -15.82
CA VAL A 469 -0.86 4.21 -15.80
C VAL A 469 -1.47 3.77 -14.49
N TYR A 470 -2.46 2.89 -14.58
CA TYR A 470 -3.09 2.23 -13.44
C TYR A 470 -2.72 0.75 -13.48
N LEU A 471 -2.09 0.28 -12.41
CA LEU A 471 -1.97 -1.15 -12.13
C LEU A 471 -3.23 -1.62 -11.39
N ILE A 472 -3.32 -2.93 -11.11
CA ILE A 472 -4.37 -3.49 -10.24
C ILE A 472 -4.27 -2.84 -8.85
N THR A 473 -3.06 -2.46 -8.45
CA THR A 473 -2.73 -1.64 -7.30
C THR A 473 -3.11 -0.15 -7.53
N SER A 474 -4.20 0.29 -6.89
CA SER A 474 -4.80 1.64 -6.83
C SER A 474 -3.88 2.79 -6.40
N GLN A 475 -2.84 2.54 -5.60
CA GLN A 475 -1.83 3.51 -5.16
C GLN A 475 -0.70 3.68 -6.18
N TYR A 476 -0.58 2.79 -7.16
CA TYR A 476 0.30 3.02 -8.30
C TYR A 476 -0.39 3.94 -9.30
N ASN A 477 -0.41 5.24 -8.96
CA ASN A 477 -0.90 6.30 -9.82
C ASN A 477 0.28 7.09 -10.39
N GLN A 478 1.06 6.43 -11.26
CA GLN A 478 2.16 7.12 -11.92
C GLN A 478 1.62 7.90 -13.11
N SER A 479 1.79 9.22 -13.04
CA SER A 479 1.48 10.14 -14.12
C SER A 479 2.76 10.63 -14.75
N LEU A 480 2.84 10.49 -16.07
CA LEU A 480 3.90 11.11 -16.85
C LEU A 480 3.28 12.22 -17.70
N SER A 481 3.82 13.42 -17.57
CA SER A 481 3.24 14.62 -18.17
C SER A 481 4.17 15.23 -19.22
N HIS A 482 3.57 16.02 -20.12
CA HIS A 482 4.29 16.84 -21.10
C HIS A 482 5.17 16.02 -22.06
N LEU A 483 4.65 14.89 -22.53
CA LEU A 483 5.28 14.08 -23.56
C LEU A 483 4.78 14.47 -24.95
N GLU A 484 5.58 14.16 -25.97
CA GLU A 484 5.17 14.36 -27.36
C GLU A 484 3.98 13.45 -27.69
N GLN A 485 3.04 13.95 -28.50
CA GLN A 485 1.86 13.18 -28.89
C GLN A 485 2.24 11.84 -29.55
N LYS A 486 3.27 11.82 -30.41
CA LYS A 486 3.76 10.62 -31.09
C LYS A 486 4.23 9.56 -30.10
N ASP A 487 4.98 9.97 -29.09
CA ASP A 487 5.47 9.11 -28.00
C ASP A 487 4.31 8.48 -27.21
N VAL A 488 3.28 9.27 -26.89
CA VAL A 488 2.11 8.76 -26.15
C VAL A 488 1.29 7.80 -27.01
N GLU A 489 1.19 8.04 -28.32
CA GLU A 489 0.56 7.13 -29.28
C GLU A 489 1.32 5.82 -29.40
N GLU A 490 2.65 5.83 -29.36
CA GLU A 490 3.48 4.63 -29.33
C GLU A 490 3.21 3.78 -28.08
N ILE A 491 3.18 4.41 -26.90
CA ILE A 491 2.84 3.71 -25.63
C ILE A 491 1.42 3.14 -25.69
N TRP A 492 0.47 3.91 -26.24
CA TRP A 492 -0.91 3.46 -26.41
C TRP A 492 -1.02 2.25 -27.33
N ASN A 493 -0.31 2.26 -28.46
CA ASN A 493 -0.29 1.15 -29.41
C ASN A 493 0.41 -0.08 -28.82
N TRP A 494 1.52 0.11 -28.11
CA TRP A 494 2.19 -0.95 -27.37
C TRP A 494 1.27 -1.62 -26.35
N PHE A 495 0.50 -0.83 -25.60
CA PHE A 495 -0.47 -1.34 -24.63
C PHE A 495 -1.60 -2.12 -25.32
N ARG A 496 -2.12 -1.62 -26.45
CA ARG A 496 -3.19 -2.29 -27.23
C ARG A 496 -2.75 -3.55 -27.99
N SER A 497 -1.49 -3.62 -28.41
CA SER A 497 -0.98 -4.65 -29.32
C SER A 497 -1.07 -6.10 -28.79
N SER A 498 -1.38 -6.30 -27.50
CA SER A 498 -1.62 -7.63 -26.93
C SER A 498 -2.98 -8.25 -27.27
N GLY A 499 -3.93 -7.49 -27.85
CA GLY A 499 -5.29 -7.95 -28.11
C GLY A 499 -5.63 -8.28 -29.57
N ARG A 500 -4.73 -8.05 -30.54
CA ARG A 500 -4.97 -8.47 -31.92
C ARG A 500 -4.46 -9.90 -32.13
N ALA A 501 -5.37 -10.87 -31.94
CA ALA A 501 -5.34 -12.08 -32.75
C ALA A 501 -5.15 -11.68 -34.23
N LYS A 502 -4.39 -12.48 -34.98
CA LYS A 502 -4.11 -12.30 -36.42
C LYS A 502 -5.34 -11.76 -37.15
N PRO A 503 -5.20 -10.80 -38.09
CA PRO A 503 -6.32 -10.40 -38.92
C PRO A 503 -6.84 -11.67 -39.61
N ARG A 504 -8.08 -12.05 -39.28
CA ARG A 504 -8.82 -13.11 -39.96
C ARG A 504 -8.79 -12.71 -41.43
N GLN A 505 -8.07 -13.49 -42.25
CA GLN A 505 -8.06 -13.29 -43.70
C GLN A 505 -9.50 -13.13 -44.14
N GLN A 506 -9.79 -11.96 -44.68
CA GLN A 506 -11.11 -11.57 -45.14
C GLN A 506 -11.35 -12.40 -46.40
N ASN A 507 -11.86 -13.61 -46.22
CA ASN A 507 -12.28 -14.47 -47.31
C ASN A 507 -13.32 -13.70 -48.09
N THR A 508 -12.93 -13.34 -49.31
CA THR A 508 -13.74 -12.62 -50.27
C THR A 508 -14.82 -13.59 -50.73
N ILE A 509 -16.00 -13.52 -50.13
CA ILE A 509 -17.19 -14.11 -50.74
C ILE A 509 -17.97 -12.95 -51.35
N ARG A 510 -17.75 -12.77 -52.65
CA ARG A 510 -18.67 -12.07 -53.55
C ARG A 510 -19.97 -12.86 -53.61
N HIS A 511 -21.10 -12.18 -53.51
CA HIS A 511 -22.42 -12.41 -54.13
C HIS A 511 -23.41 -11.53 -53.35
N ALA A 512 -24.43 -10.84 -53.87
CA ALA A 512 -24.87 -10.27 -55.15
C ALA A 512 -26.14 -9.44 -54.78
N GLY A 513 -26.42 -8.32 -55.48
CA GLY A 513 -27.66 -7.51 -55.55
C GLY A 513 -28.71 -7.56 -54.42
N THR A 514 -29.27 -6.45 -53.93
CA THR A 514 -30.32 -5.62 -54.61
C THR A 514 -30.69 -4.46 -53.64
N PRO A 515 -31.13 -3.26 -54.11
CA PRO A 515 -30.99 -2.00 -53.36
C PRO A 515 -32.16 -1.69 -52.42
N ILE A 516 -31.87 -0.95 -51.35
CA ILE A 516 -32.86 -0.38 -50.43
C ILE A 516 -33.34 0.95 -51.00
N ALA A 517 -34.67 1.08 -51.10
CA ALA A 517 -35.39 2.26 -51.52
C ALA A 517 -35.12 3.47 -50.60
N THR A 518 -34.93 4.61 -51.23
CA THR A 518 -34.94 5.95 -50.64
C THR A 518 -36.34 6.34 -50.19
N GLU A 519 -36.50 6.71 -48.92
CA GLU A 519 -37.64 7.50 -48.47
C GLU A 519 -37.15 8.86 -47.95
N LYS A 520 -37.91 9.88 -48.34
CA LYS A 520 -37.58 11.30 -48.46
C LYS A 520 -38.53 12.05 -47.53
N SER A 521 -38.02 12.99 -46.73
CA SER A 521 -38.79 14.00 -45.99
C SER A 521 -37.87 15.23 -45.88
N ALA A 522 -37.97 16.32 -46.65
CA ALA A 522 -39.02 17.37 -46.67
C ALA A 522 -39.34 17.83 -45.23
N GLU A 523 -38.79 18.92 -44.68
CA GLU A 523 -38.93 20.37 -45.00
C GLU A 523 -40.35 20.92 -44.69
N SER A 524 -40.39 22.12 -44.08
CA SER A 524 -41.51 22.89 -43.46
C SER A 524 -41.78 22.56 -41.97
N GLU A 525 -41.84 23.49 -41.01
CA GLU A 525 -41.85 24.97 -40.92
C GLU A 525 -40.99 25.45 -39.73
#